data_AF-A0A7V5SBH8-F1
#
_entry.id   AF-A0A7V5SBH8-F1
#
_cell.length_a   1.000
_cell.length_b   1.000
_cell.length_c   1.000
_cell.angle_alpha   90.00
_cell.angle_beta   90.00
_cell.angle_gamma   90.00
#
_symmetry.space_group_name_H-M   'P 1'
#
loop_
_entity.id
_entity.type
_entity.pdbx_description
1 polymer ?
#
loop_
_entity_poly.entity_id
_entity_poly.type
_entity_poly.pdbx_seq_one_letter_code
_entity_poly.pdbx_strand_id
1 'polypeptide(L)'
;MELFITESVRLLKYLSIFLMSGFKFMVGVGMSMAMKLSFWEQFLITTSGGIAGVVFFTYLGDKVRSWIARRRGRPVQSLSSQKWARFWEKYGLWGVAWLTPPILSPPIGTAIALAFGSPRRQIATRTSIAMVVWGAFFAGVWDWLRSLW
;
A
#
# COMPACT_ATOMS: atom_id res chain seq x y z
N MET A 1 26.20 -17.01 -19.44
CA MET A 1 25.58 -15.71 -19.78
C MET A 1 24.07 -15.75 -19.60
N GLU A 2 23.36 -16.77 -20.10
CA GLU A 2 21.90 -16.91 -19.95
C GLU A 2 21.40 -16.98 -18.50
N LEU A 3 22.06 -17.75 -17.63
CA LEU A 3 21.69 -17.85 -16.20
C LEU A 3 21.66 -16.49 -15.47
N PHE A 4 22.60 -15.59 -15.80
CA PHE A 4 22.65 -14.25 -15.22
C PHE A 4 21.48 -13.37 -15.71
N ILE A 5 21.05 -13.55 -16.95
CA ILE A 5 19.92 -12.82 -17.53
C ILE A 5 18.60 -13.29 -16.89
N THR A 6 18.44 -14.59 -16.63
CA THR A 6 17.24 -15.12 -15.98
C THR A 6 17.08 -14.62 -14.54
N GLU A 7 18.17 -14.62 -13.78
CA GLU A 7 18.18 -14.14 -12.38
C GLU A 7 17.89 -12.63 -12.29
N SER A 8 18.51 -11.83 -13.14
CA SER A 8 18.28 -10.37 -13.18
C SER A 8 16.84 -10.02 -13.56
N VAL A 9 16.23 -10.73 -14.51
CA VAL A 9 14.82 -10.54 -14.87
C VAL A 9 13.88 -10.92 -13.72
N ARG A 10 14.19 -12.00 -12.98
CA ARG A 10 13.40 -12.42 -11.82
C ARG A 10 13.46 -11.37 -10.70
N LEU A 11 14.63 -10.83 -10.41
CA LEU A 11 14.80 -9.75 -9.44
C LEU A 11 13.99 -8.50 -9.82
N LEU A 12 14.06 -8.09 -11.10
CA LEU A 12 13.29 -6.94 -11.60
C LEU A 12 11.78 -7.13 -11.45
N LYS A 13 11.27 -8.35 -11.70
CA LYS A 13 9.85 -8.68 -11.48
C LYS A 13 9.44 -8.47 -10.03
N TYR A 14 10.16 -9.08 -9.09
CA TYR A 14 9.88 -8.96 -7.66
C TYR A 14 10.01 -7.51 -7.17
N LEU A 15 11.06 -6.80 -7.59
CA LEU A 15 11.27 -5.40 -7.23
C LEU A 15 10.14 -4.51 -7.76
N SER A 16 9.68 -4.74 -9.00
CA SER A 16 8.58 -3.98 -9.58
C SER A 16 7.28 -4.19 -8.81
N ILE A 17 6.96 -5.43 -8.44
CA ILE A 17 5.77 -5.75 -7.63
C ILE A 17 5.88 -5.15 -6.23
N PHE A 18 7.06 -5.24 -5.60
CA PHE A 18 7.33 -4.65 -4.30
C PHE A 18 7.08 -3.14 -4.31
N LEU A 19 7.68 -2.40 -5.26
CA LEU A 19 7.50 -0.96 -5.38
C LEU A 19 6.05 -0.58 -5.71
N MET A 20 5.42 -1.30 -6.63
CA MET A 20 4.03 -1.05 -7.00
C MET A 20 3.07 -1.33 -5.86
N SER A 21 3.28 -2.39 -5.07
CA SER A 21 2.45 -2.67 -3.91
C SER A 21 2.59 -1.60 -2.82
N GLY A 22 3.79 -1.04 -2.65
CA GLY A 22 4.04 0.09 -1.75
C GLY A 22 3.34 1.38 -2.19
N PHE A 23 3.22 1.62 -3.50
CA PHE A 23 2.49 2.79 -4.02
C PHE A 23 0.98 2.57 -4.12
N LYS A 24 0.54 1.41 -4.60
CA LYS A 24 -0.86 0.96 -4.72
C LYS A 24 -0.92 -0.56 -4.64
N PHE A 25 -1.24 -1.07 -3.45
CA PHE A 25 -1.25 -2.49 -3.09
C PHE A 25 -1.93 -3.40 -4.13
N MET A 26 -3.13 -3.05 -4.60
CA MET A 26 -3.85 -3.81 -5.64
C MET A 26 -3.14 -3.92 -6.99
N VAL A 27 -2.34 -2.93 -7.38
CA VAL A 27 -1.54 -3.04 -8.61
C VAL A 27 -0.46 -4.10 -8.43
N GLY A 28 0.20 -4.12 -7.28
CA GLY A 28 1.15 -5.18 -6.93
C GLY A 28 0.51 -6.57 -6.94
N VAL A 29 -0.68 -6.72 -6.33
CA VAL A 29 -1.45 -7.98 -6.36
C VAL A 29 -1.77 -8.40 -7.80
N GLY A 30 -2.33 -7.51 -8.62
CA GLY A 30 -2.63 -7.81 -10.02
C GLY A 30 -1.40 -8.19 -10.84
N MET A 31 -0.27 -7.50 -10.63
CA MET A 31 1.00 -7.85 -11.29
C MET A 31 1.51 -9.23 -10.85
N SER A 32 1.40 -9.57 -9.56
CA SER A 32 1.83 -10.88 -9.06
C SER A 32 1.02 -12.03 -9.65
N MET A 33 -0.30 -11.84 -9.82
CA MET A 33 -1.18 -12.80 -10.48
C MET A 33 -0.84 -12.92 -11.97
N ALA A 34 -0.62 -11.79 -12.66
CA ALA A 34 -0.22 -11.79 -14.07
C ALA A 34 1.13 -12.49 -14.31
N MET A 35 2.06 -12.39 -13.35
CA MET A 35 3.35 -13.07 -13.36
C MET A 35 3.29 -14.51 -12.82
N LYS A 36 2.09 -15.00 -12.48
CA LYS A 36 1.83 -16.35 -11.97
C LYS A 36 2.66 -16.75 -10.76
N LEU A 37 2.86 -15.80 -9.82
CA LEU A 37 3.59 -16.08 -8.59
C LEU A 37 2.84 -17.10 -7.72
N SER A 38 3.58 -17.88 -6.94
CA SER A 38 3.03 -18.76 -5.91
C SER A 38 2.38 -17.97 -4.78
N PHE A 39 1.61 -18.65 -3.92
CA PHE A 39 1.01 -18.06 -2.72
C PHE A 39 2.05 -17.27 -1.91
N TRP A 40 3.17 -17.91 -1.57
CA TRP A 40 4.19 -17.31 -0.71
C TRP A 40 4.91 -16.14 -1.37
N GLU A 41 5.24 -16.26 -2.65
CA GLU A 41 5.88 -15.17 -3.38
C GLU A 41 4.98 -13.95 -3.44
N GLN A 42 3.71 -14.12 -3.84
CA GLN A 42 2.74 -13.03 -3.87
C GLN A 42 2.54 -12.43 -2.48
N PHE A 43 2.27 -13.26 -1.47
CA PHE A 43 2.01 -12.82 -0.10
C PHE A 43 3.17 -11.99 0.43
N LEU A 44 4.39 -12.53 0.38
CA LEU A 44 5.57 -11.88 0.95
C LEU A 44 5.94 -10.62 0.18
N ILE A 45 5.96 -10.65 -1.16
CA ILE A 45 6.41 -9.50 -1.97
C ILE A 45 5.42 -8.33 -1.87
N THR A 46 4.12 -8.60 -1.92
CA THR A 46 3.10 -7.54 -1.88
C THR A 46 2.91 -7.00 -0.48
N THR A 47 2.92 -7.87 0.54
CA THR A 47 2.80 -7.44 1.94
C THR A 47 4.01 -6.65 2.38
N SER A 48 5.23 -7.12 2.10
CA SER A 48 6.45 -6.39 2.46
C SER A 48 6.54 -5.05 1.74
N GLY A 49 6.23 -5.00 0.44
CA GLY A 49 6.21 -3.77 -0.34
C GLY A 49 5.12 -2.80 0.13
N GLY A 50 3.92 -3.30 0.41
CA GLY A 50 2.81 -2.53 0.99
C GLY A 50 3.17 -1.92 2.34
N ILE A 51 3.73 -2.71 3.25
CA ILE A 51 4.19 -2.24 4.57
C ILE A 51 5.30 -1.20 4.42
N ALA A 52 6.30 -1.48 3.58
CA ALA A 52 7.40 -0.55 3.32
C ALA A 52 6.88 0.78 2.77
N GLY A 53 5.93 0.74 1.82
CA GLY A 53 5.26 1.92 1.28
C GLY A 53 4.49 2.70 2.34
N VAL A 54 3.64 2.03 3.14
CA VAL A 54 2.89 2.67 4.24
C VAL A 54 3.84 3.35 5.22
N VAL A 55 4.89 2.66 5.66
CA VAL A 55 5.90 3.20 6.58
C VAL A 55 6.57 4.41 5.92
N PHE A 56 7.05 4.26 4.69
CA PHE A 56 7.67 5.32 3.93
C PHE A 56 6.78 6.57 3.85
N PHE A 57 5.54 6.45 3.39
CA PHE A 57 4.63 7.60 3.25
C PHE A 57 4.16 8.19 4.59
N THR A 58 4.03 7.36 5.63
CA THR A 58 3.67 7.84 6.97
C THR A 58 4.75 8.76 7.56
N TYR A 59 6.03 8.39 7.41
CA TYR A 59 7.14 9.16 7.97
C TYR A 59 7.68 10.24 7.03
N LEU A 60 7.55 10.08 5.70
CA LEU A 60 7.86 11.16 4.75
C LEU A 60 6.73 12.20 4.62
N GLY A 61 5.54 11.95 5.16
CA GLY A 61 4.35 12.77 4.94
C GLY A 61 4.58 14.27 5.13
N ASP A 62 5.26 14.69 6.19
CA ASP A 62 5.54 16.10 6.48
C ASP A 62 6.54 16.72 5.49
N LYS A 63 7.58 15.98 5.11
CA LYS A 63 8.58 16.42 4.13
C LYS A 63 7.95 16.56 2.75
N VAL A 64 7.10 15.61 2.36
CA VAL A 64 6.34 15.66 1.11
C VAL A 64 5.34 16.81 1.13
N ARG A 65 4.58 16.98 2.22
CA ARG A 65 3.60 18.07 2.36
C ARG A 65 4.26 19.45 2.29
N SER A 66 5.36 19.65 2.99
CA SER A 66 6.12 20.92 2.97
C SER A 66 6.77 21.17 1.62
N TRP A 67 7.32 20.15 0.95
CA TRP A 67 7.85 20.28 -0.41
C TRP A 67 6.77 20.66 -1.42
N ILE A 68 5.60 20.02 -1.38
CA ILE A 68 4.46 20.37 -2.26
C ILE A 68 3.94 21.78 -1.95
N ALA A 69 3.82 22.15 -0.67
CA ALA A 69 3.35 23.48 -0.28
C ALA A 69 4.28 24.59 -0.81
N ARG A 70 5.61 24.41 -0.65
CA ARG A 70 6.61 25.33 -1.20
C ARG A 70 6.54 25.43 -2.72
N ARG A 71 6.39 24.29 -3.41
CA ARG A 71 6.33 24.26 -4.88
C ARG A 71 5.03 24.86 -5.45
N ARG A 72 3.92 24.76 -4.71
CA ARG A 72 2.61 25.30 -5.14
C ARG A 72 2.35 26.74 -4.68
N GLY A 73 3.21 27.32 -3.83
CA GLY A 73 3.01 28.66 -3.26
C GLY A 73 1.78 28.79 -2.37
N ARG A 74 1.15 27.66 -1.97
CA ARG A 74 -0.06 27.62 -1.13
C ARG A 74 -0.03 26.41 -0.22
N PRO A 75 -0.63 26.48 0.98
CA PRO A 75 -0.69 25.33 1.88
C PRO A 75 -1.40 24.16 1.20
N VAL A 76 -0.92 22.95 1.45
CA VAL A 76 -1.60 21.74 0.98
C VAL A 76 -2.95 21.68 1.69
N GLN A 77 -4.02 21.82 0.90
CA GLN A 77 -5.40 21.69 1.35
C GLN A 77 -5.55 20.41 2.18
N SER A 78 -6.26 20.51 3.30
CA SER A 78 -6.59 19.33 4.08
C SER A 78 -7.46 18.41 3.22
N LEU A 79 -7.15 17.11 3.20
CA LEU A 79 -8.01 16.10 2.56
C LEU A 79 -9.34 15.89 3.32
N SER A 80 -9.60 16.72 4.34
CA SER A 80 -10.80 16.74 5.18
C SER A 80 -11.99 17.31 4.40
N SER A 81 -12.47 16.58 3.41
CA SER A 81 -13.80 16.83 2.86
C SER A 81 -14.88 16.45 3.89
N GLN A 82 -16.06 17.05 3.81
CA GLN A 82 -17.19 16.67 4.69
C GLN A 82 -17.53 15.17 4.63
N LYS A 83 -17.32 14.53 3.47
CA LYS A 83 -17.51 13.08 3.31
C LYS A 83 -16.49 12.29 4.13
N TRP A 84 -15.21 12.67 4.08
CA TRP A 84 -14.16 12.03 4.86
C TRP A 84 -14.28 12.30 6.35
N ALA A 85 -14.75 13.49 6.75
CA ALA A 85 -15.02 13.81 8.15
C ALA A 85 -16.09 12.88 8.74
N ARG A 86 -17.25 12.73 8.07
CA ARG A 86 -18.30 11.80 8.50
C ARG A 86 -17.82 10.34 8.54
N PHE A 87 -17.02 9.93 7.56
CA PHE A 87 -16.43 8.60 7.56
C PHE A 87 -15.48 8.40 8.75
N TRP A 88 -14.65 9.41 9.04
CA TRP A 88 -13.70 9.39 10.15
C TRP A 88 -14.41 9.31 11.51
N GLU A 89 -15.48 10.09 11.71
CA GLU A 89 -16.29 10.04 12.93
C GLU A 89 -16.84 8.64 13.20
N LYS A 90 -17.22 7.89 12.16
CA LYS A 90 -17.79 6.55 12.29
C LYS A 90 -16.76 5.43 12.43
N TYR A 91 -15.67 5.47 11.66
CA TYR A 91 -14.73 4.33 11.54
C TYR A 91 -13.29 4.65 11.96
N GLY A 92 -12.94 5.93 12.06
CA GLY A 92 -11.62 6.42 12.44
C GLY A 92 -10.48 5.80 11.64
N LEU A 93 -9.32 5.67 12.31
CA LEU A 93 -8.11 5.13 11.72
C LEU A 93 -8.26 3.67 11.26
N TRP A 94 -9.05 2.86 11.95
CA TRP A 94 -9.28 1.46 11.54
C TRP A 94 -10.02 1.39 10.20
N GLY A 95 -11.03 2.22 9.98
CA GLY A 95 -11.71 2.30 8.69
C GLY A 95 -10.76 2.64 7.54
N VAL A 96 -9.91 3.66 7.74
CA VAL A 96 -8.93 4.06 6.74
C VAL A 96 -7.89 2.96 6.51
N ALA A 97 -7.37 2.35 7.57
CA ALA A 97 -6.39 1.27 7.48
C ALA A 97 -6.92 0.07 6.69
N TRP A 98 -8.16 -0.38 6.97
CA TRP A 98 -8.77 -1.51 6.29
C TRP A 98 -9.16 -1.22 4.84
N LEU A 99 -9.56 0.02 4.53
CA LEU A 99 -9.86 0.44 3.16
C LEU A 99 -8.60 0.70 2.34
N THR A 100 -7.43 0.86 2.96
CA THR A 100 -6.19 1.16 2.24
C THR A 100 -5.80 0.02 1.29
N PRO A 101 -5.41 -1.17 1.73
CA PRO A 101 -4.93 -2.21 0.81
C PRO A 101 -5.84 -2.48 -0.42
N PRO A 102 -7.18 -2.61 -0.30
CA PRO A 102 -8.04 -2.87 -1.46
C PRO A 102 -8.42 -1.61 -2.25
N ILE A 103 -8.62 -0.46 -1.61
CA ILE A 103 -9.27 0.71 -2.24
C ILE A 103 -8.33 1.92 -2.25
N LEU A 104 -7.87 2.38 -1.07
CA LEU A 104 -7.04 3.58 -0.96
C LEU A 104 -5.56 3.27 -1.17
N SER A 105 -4.86 4.04 -2.00
CA SER A 105 -3.41 3.86 -2.06
C SER A 105 -2.74 4.23 -0.71
N PRO A 106 -1.64 3.56 -0.30
CA PRO A 106 -0.88 3.93 0.88
C PRO A 106 -0.63 5.45 1.02
N PRO A 107 -0.21 6.19 -0.03
CA PRO A 107 -0.08 7.64 0.05
C PRO A 107 -1.38 8.38 0.48
N ILE A 108 -2.53 7.94 -0.05
CA ILE A 108 -3.83 8.58 0.23
C ILE A 108 -4.29 8.21 1.65
N GLY A 109 -4.24 6.93 2.02
CA GLY A 109 -4.65 6.45 3.34
C GLY A 109 -3.85 7.10 4.46
N THR A 110 -2.52 7.18 4.32
CA THR A 110 -1.66 7.85 5.30
C THR A 110 -1.92 9.35 5.35
N ALA A 111 -2.16 9.99 4.21
CA ALA A 111 -2.44 11.43 4.17
C ALA A 111 -3.78 11.78 4.86
N ILE A 112 -4.83 10.96 4.67
CA ILE A 112 -6.10 11.12 5.38
C ILE A 112 -5.88 10.96 6.88
N ALA A 113 -5.23 9.87 7.30
CA ALA A 113 -5.00 9.60 8.72
C ALA A 113 -4.18 10.69 9.42
N LEU A 114 -3.13 11.20 8.75
CA LEU A 114 -2.33 12.33 9.24
C LEU A 114 -3.15 13.64 9.28
N ALA A 115 -4.02 13.88 8.30
CA ALA A 115 -4.88 15.06 8.26
C ALA A 115 -5.87 15.12 9.45
N PHE A 116 -6.33 13.96 9.92
CA PHE A 116 -7.14 13.83 11.13
C PHE A 116 -6.32 13.65 12.41
N GLY A 117 -5.00 13.91 12.37
CA GLY A 117 -4.15 13.98 13.55
C GLY A 117 -3.75 12.63 14.15
N SER A 118 -3.90 11.51 13.42
CA SER A 118 -3.51 10.20 13.95
C SER A 118 -2.00 10.10 14.17
N PRO A 119 -1.55 9.49 15.29
CA PRO A 119 -0.13 9.28 15.52
C PRO A 119 0.48 8.36 14.46
N ARG A 120 1.64 8.75 13.91
CA ARG A 120 2.36 8.02 12.84
C ARG A 120 2.52 6.55 13.13
N ARG A 121 2.94 6.20 14.35
CA ARG A 121 3.10 4.80 14.78
C ARG A 121 1.80 4.02 14.64
N GLN A 122 0.66 4.58 15.03
CA GLN A 122 -0.63 3.91 14.92
C GLN A 122 -1.05 3.73 13.45
N ILE A 123 -0.80 4.73 12.60
CA ILE A 123 -1.07 4.65 11.16
C ILE A 123 -0.27 3.50 10.54
N ALA A 124 1.05 3.49 10.78
CA ALA A 124 1.94 2.47 10.26
C ALA A 124 1.54 1.07 10.76
N THR A 125 1.35 0.88 12.07
CA THR A 125 1.02 -0.43 12.63
C THR A 125 -0.35 -0.95 12.17
N ARG A 126 -1.42 -0.15 12.28
CA ARG A 126 -2.78 -0.60 11.93
C ARG A 126 -2.93 -0.89 10.44
N THR A 127 -2.33 -0.06 9.60
CA THR A 127 -2.36 -0.27 8.14
C THR A 127 -1.48 -1.46 7.75
N SER A 128 -0.35 -1.70 8.43
CA SER A 128 0.46 -2.90 8.20
C SER A 128 -0.28 -4.18 8.54
N ILE A 129 -1.05 -4.19 9.65
CA ILE A 129 -1.93 -5.33 9.99
C ILE A 129 -2.94 -5.57 8.87
N ALA A 130 -3.59 -4.51 8.36
CA ALA A 130 -4.51 -4.63 7.24
C ALA A 130 -3.82 -5.17 5.97
N MET A 131 -2.58 -4.74 5.67
CA MET A 131 -1.80 -5.26 4.54
C MET A 131 -1.52 -6.75 4.66
N VAL A 132 -1.20 -7.24 5.87
CA VAL A 132 -1.00 -8.68 6.11
C VAL A 132 -2.29 -9.45 5.86
N VAL A 133 -3.41 -9.00 6.42
CA VAL A 133 -4.70 -9.71 6.26
C VAL A 133 -5.14 -9.72 4.81
N TRP A 134 -5.12 -8.58 4.14
CA TRP A 134 -5.48 -8.50 2.72
C TRP A 134 -4.50 -9.23 1.82
N GLY A 135 -3.20 -9.17 2.11
CA GLY A 135 -2.18 -9.92 1.38
C GLY A 135 -2.44 -11.42 1.44
N ALA A 136 -2.73 -11.96 2.62
CA ALA A 136 -3.07 -13.36 2.80
C ALA A 136 -4.38 -13.73 2.07
N PHE A 137 -5.40 -12.87 2.18
CA PHE A 137 -6.67 -13.05 1.47
C PHE A 137 -6.47 -13.13 -0.04
N PHE A 138 -5.80 -12.14 -0.66
CA PHE A 138 -5.62 -12.12 -2.11
C PHE A 138 -4.67 -13.20 -2.62
N ALA A 139 -3.65 -13.57 -1.84
CA ALA A 139 -2.79 -14.71 -2.17
C ALA A 139 -3.58 -16.01 -2.13
N GLY A 140 -4.44 -16.20 -1.13
CA GLY A 140 -5.32 -17.36 -1.03
C GLY A 140 -6.34 -17.43 -2.16
N VAL A 141 -6.97 -16.29 -2.52
CA VAL A 141 -7.86 -16.21 -3.68
C VAL A 141 -7.12 -16.58 -4.96
N TRP A 142 -5.91 -16.09 -5.16
CA TRP A 142 -5.11 -16.43 -6.34
C TRP A 142 -4.74 -17.93 -6.39
N ASP A 143 -4.34 -18.50 -5.26
CA ASP A 143 -3.98 -19.91 -5.16
C ASP A 143 -5.19 -20.82 -5.42
N TRP A 144 -6.33 -20.47 -4.85
CA TRP A 144 -7.61 -21.13 -5.13
C TRP A 144 -7.98 -21.05 -6.60
N LEU A 145 -7.90 -19.86 -7.21
CA LEU A 145 -8.16 -19.69 -8.64
C LEU A 145 -7.24 -20.59 -9.47
N ARG A 146 -5.92 -20.60 -9.19
CA ARG A 146 -4.95 -21.46 -9.87
C ARG A 146 -5.23 -22.96 -9.78
N SER A 147 -5.96 -23.41 -8.76
CA SER A 147 -6.32 -24.82 -8.62
C SER A 147 -7.49 -25.25 -9.51
N LEU A 148 -8.21 -24.30 -10.13
CA LEU A 148 -9.40 -24.55 -10.96
C LEU A 148 -9.10 -24.79 -12.44
N TRP A 149 -7.85 -24.66 -12.86
CA TRP A 149 -7.39 -24.86 -14.24
C TRP A 149 -6.02 -25.51 -14.29
#